data_AF-A0A1G2MT08-F1
#
_entry.id   AF-A0A1G2MT08-F1
#
_cell.length_a   1.000
_cell.length_b   1.000
_cell.length_c   1.000
_cell.angle_alpha   90.00
_cell.angle_beta   90.00
_cell.angle_gamma   90.00
#
_symmetry.space_group_name_H-M   'P 1'
#
loop_
_entity.id
_entity.type
_entity.pdbx_description
1 polymer ?
#
loop_
_entity_poly.entity_id
_entity_poly.type
_entity_poly.pdbx_seq_one_letter_code
_entity_poly.pdbx_strand_id
1 'polypeptide(L)'
;MGGKNGHAKFNINYDPSTSSLRAINPKTASWYFYFRKYQYDYISKETCQPVKKLRVKVITLDTLLKDDHTLVPPDILSIDTQGTEYEILEGGVETLKEDTLAVIAEVWFHEIYKGQKLFGDVSALLHTHGFVFVKFTKDFFDFSPYRYPIGLRGDGLQSSTDALFLKGIDVVKRVRDLSKRFIMLEKLAFIALTFNQFEFALECMRESSKLKAKKGVPQYVYQDFLRKFFDLSKRVPKKYPPTFMEKFTSSESSARFHKDTKIKHVGLHGYGLDVVNTIPDSDIEKLFRKFNLSSQADLLKLRRCQGMSALGSGHGVIIK
;
A
#
# COMPACT_ATOMS: atom_id res chain seq x y z
N MET A 1 10.89 8.41 23.52
CA MET A 1 9.95 7.33 23.12
C MET A 1 8.55 7.74 23.57
N GLY A 2 7.56 7.61 22.67
CA GLY A 2 6.23 8.24 22.76
C GLY A 2 6.17 9.62 22.09
N GLY A 3 6.69 9.73 20.85
CA GLY A 3 6.66 10.99 20.10
C GLY A 3 7.41 12.17 20.74
N LYS A 4 8.52 11.92 21.46
CA LYS A 4 9.28 12.97 22.17
C LYS A 4 10.80 12.85 21.99
N ASN A 5 11.46 14.01 21.96
CA ASN A 5 12.92 14.17 21.97
C ASN A 5 13.52 13.66 23.29
N GLY A 6 14.74 13.14 23.25
CA GLY A 6 15.46 12.72 24.45
C GLY A 6 16.58 11.72 24.16
N HIS A 7 16.75 10.76 25.05
CA HIS A 7 17.67 9.65 24.88
C HIS A 7 16.95 8.31 25.07
N ALA A 8 17.36 7.30 24.32
CA ALA A 8 16.83 5.95 24.40
C ALA A 8 17.96 4.93 24.44
N LYS A 9 17.65 3.72 24.92
CA LYS A 9 18.52 2.55 24.80
C LYS A 9 18.22 1.87 23.48
N PHE A 10 19.21 1.77 22.60
CA PHE A 10 19.14 1.00 21.37
C PHE A 10 19.82 -0.35 21.58
N ASN A 11 19.09 -1.43 21.34
CA ASN A 11 19.58 -2.79 21.46
C ASN A 11 20.12 -3.22 20.10
N ILE A 12 21.43 -3.38 19.99
CA ILE A 12 22.05 -4.07 18.86
C ILE A 12 21.91 -5.56 19.17
N ASN A 13 21.10 -6.22 18.37
CA ASN A 13 20.75 -7.62 18.56
C ASN A 13 21.73 -8.56 17.85
N TYR A 14 21.66 -9.85 18.16
CA TYR A 14 22.54 -10.87 17.59
C TYR A 14 22.43 -10.91 16.07
N ASP A 15 21.20 -10.87 15.53
CA ASP A 15 20.97 -10.46 14.16
C ASP A 15 20.80 -8.92 14.13
N PRO A 16 21.74 -8.18 13.51
CA PRO A 16 21.66 -6.72 13.45
C PRO A 16 20.39 -6.20 12.78
N SER A 17 19.78 -6.95 11.87
CA SER A 17 18.54 -6.57 11.19
C SER A 17 17.32 -6.50 12.11
N THR A 18 17.40 -7.15 13.29
CA THR A 18 16.36 -7.10 14.33
C THR A 18 16.65 -6.06 15.42
N SER A 19 17.68 -5.23 15.25
CA SER A 19 18.05 -4.23 16.25
C SER A 19 16.93 -3.21 16.46
N SER A 20 16.59 -2.94 17.71
CA SER A 20 15.42 -2.13 18.05
C SER A 20 15.65 -1.31 19.31
N LEU A 21 14.92 -0.20 19.42
CA LEU A 21 14.79 0.53 20.69
C LEU A 21 14.00 -0.28 21.74
N ARG A 22 13.28 -1.32 21.30
CA ARG A 22 12.51 -2.20 22.16
C ARG A 22 13.28 -3.49 22.48
N ALA A 23 12.96 -4.06 23.63
CA ALA A 23 13.41 -5.39 23.98
C ALA A 23 12.43 -6.43 23.41
N ILE A 24 12.92 -7.65 23.16
CA ILE A 24 12.06 -8.78 22.78
C ILE A 24 10.94 -9.01 23.81
N ASN A 25 9.75 -9.37 23.32
CA ASN A 25 8.65 -9.80 24.16
C ASN A 25 8.85 -11.27 24.61
N PRO A 26 8.92 -11.55 25.92
CA PRO A 26 9.09 -12.92 26.40
C PRO A 26 8.01 -13.91 25.93
N LYS A 27 6.79 -13.43 25.63
CA LYS A 27 5.67 -14.28 25.19
C LYS A 27 5.86 -14.85 23.78
N THR A 28 6.60 -14.14 22.94
CA THR A 28 6.87 -14.52 21.54
C THR A 28 8.33 -14.92 21.33
N ALA A 29 9.14 -14.97 22.39
CA ALA A 29 10.56 -15.27 22.31
C ALA A 29 10.87 -16.65 21.69
N SER A 30 10.04 -17.66 21.93
CA SER A 30 10.23 -19.00 21.34
C SER A 30 9.73 -19.12 19.90
N TRP A 31 9.07 -18.09 19.36
CA TRP A 31 8.51 -18.14 18.02
C TRP A 31 9.63 -18.17 16.99
N TYR A 32 9.40 -18.91 15.91
CA TYR A 32 10.40 -19.12 14.88
C TYR A 32 9.79 -19.22 13.50
N PHE A 33 10.60 -19.02 12.47
CA PHE A 33 10.29 -19.49 11.13
C PHE A 33 11.44 -20.31 10.58
N TYR A 34 11.14 -21.24 9.67
CA TYR A 34 12.20 -22.02 9.02
C TYR A 34 12.72 -21.25 7.80
N PHE A 35 13.95 -20.77 7.88
CA PHE A 35 14.60 -20.06 6.78
C PHE A 35 15.02 -21.08 5.71
N ARG A 36 14.08 -21.50 4.86
CA ARG A 36 14.27 -22.58 3.88
C ARG A 36 15.52 -22.42 3.02
N LYS A 37 15.84 -21.20 2.59
CA LYS A 37 17.01 -20.89 1.76
C LYS A 37 18.34 -21.24 2.45
N TYR A 38 18.42 -21.09 3.77
CA TYR A 38 19.65 -21.26 4.54
C TYR A 38 19.58 -22.44 5.52
N GLN A 39 18.47 -23.18 5.51
CA GLN A 39 18.26 -24.43 6.23
C GLN A 39 18.45 -24.34 7.76
N TYR A 40 17.97 -23.26 8.38
CA TYR A 40 17.98 -23.13 9.84
C TYR A 40 16.66 -22.55 10.38
N ASP A 41 16.40 -22.76 11.66
CA ASP A 41 15.27 -22.15 12.36
C ASP A 41 15.67 -20.75 12.86
N TYR A 42 14.96 -19.72 12.40
CA TYR A 42 15.16 -18.34 12.82
C TYR A 42 14.34 -18.08 14.09
N ILE A 43 14.94 -18.29 15.26
CA ILE A 43 14.26 -18.23 16.56
C ILE A 43 14.37 -16.83 17.14
N SER A 44 13.22 -16.21 17.46
CA SER A 44 13.15 -14.80 17.89
C SER A 44 14.05 -14.49 19.09
N LYS A 45 14.09 -15.37 20.11
CA LYS A 45 14.93 -15.21 21.30
C LYS A 45 16.41 -15.11 20.96
N GLU A 46 16.86 -15.88 19.98
CA GLU A 46 18.27 -15.94 19.59
C GLU A 46 18.61 -14.71 18.76
N THR A 47 17.80 -14.41 17.74
CA THR A 47 18.08 -13.33 16.78
C THR A 47 17.91 -11.95 17.41
N CYS A 48 16.89 -11.77 18.23
CA CYS A 48 16.62 -10.52 18.95
C CYS A 48 17.35 -10.42 20.30
N GLN A 49 18.33 -11.28 20.59
CA GLN A 49 19.13 -11.20 21.82
C GLN A 49 20.08 -9.99 21.74
N PRO A 50 20.00 -9.01 22.67
CA PRO A 50 20.90 -7.87 22.65
C PRO A 50 22.35 -8.30 22.94
N VAL A 51 23.26 -8.06 21.99
CA VAL A 51 24.71 -8.27 22.16
C VAL A 51 25.42 -6.98 22.58
N LYS A 52 24.85 -5.81 22.26
CA LYS A 52 25.34 -4.50 22.67
C LYS A 52 24.18 -3.54 22.92
N LYS A 53 24.32 -2.66 23.90
CA LYS A 53 23.33 -1.61 24.19
C LYS A 53 23.98 -0.24 24.07
N LEU A 54 23.38 0.63 23.28
CA LEU A 54 23.84 2.00 23.08
C LEU A 54 22.84 2.98 23.69
N ARG A 55 23.33 4.06 24.30
CA ARG A 55 22.50 5.22 24.61
C ARG A 55 22.56 6.16 23.42
N VAL A 56 21.44 6.37 22.75
CA VAL A 56 21.35 7.21 21.54
C VAL A 56 20.44 8.41 21.81
N LYS A 57 20.75 9.55 21.19
CA LYS A 57 19.82 10.67 21.11
C LYS A 57 18.67 10.27 20.18
N VAL A 58 17.44 10.54 20.58
CA VAL A 58 16.25 10.35 19.75
C VAL A 58 15.51 11.67 19.63
N ILE A 59 14.99 11.95 18.45
CA ILE A 59 14.17 13.13 18.15
C ILE A 59 12.91 12.70 17.40
N THR A 60 11.88 13.54 17.43
CA THR A 60 10.66 13.30 16.66
C THR A 60 10.87 13.60 15.18
N LEU A 61 10.02 13.04 14.31
CA LEU A 61 10.06 13.33 12.88
C LEU A 61 9.82 14.82 12.62
N ASP A 62 8.86 15.44 13.31
CA ASP A 62 8.59 16.88 13.17
C ASP A 62 9.78 17.73 13.66
N THR A 63 10.45 17.33 14.74
CA THR A 63 11.66 18.04 15.21
C THR A 63 12.78 17.91 14.18
N LEU A 64 13.01 16.71 13.66
CA LEU A 64 14.05 16.46 12.66
C LEU A 64 13.89 17.38 11.44
N LEU A 65 12.69 17.43 10.87
CA LEU A 65 12.40 18.25 9.68
C LEU A 65 12.38 19.76 9.98
N LYS A 66 12.04 20.14 11.21
CA LYS A 66 12.10 21.54 11.65
C LYS A 66 13.53 22.02 11.86
N ASP A 67 14.37 21.21 12.49
CA ASP A 67 15.72 21.60 12.91
C ASP A 67 16.75 21.45 11.76
N ASP A 68 16.55 20.52 10.84
CA ASP A 68 17.40 20.31 9.67
C ASP A 68 16.73 20.80 8.39
N HIS A 69 16.99 22.07 8.04
CA HIS A 69 16.47 22.70 6.82
C HIS A 69 17.03 22.13 5.51
N THR A 70 18.00 21.21 5.56
CA THR A 70 18.47 20.50 4.35
C THR A 70 17.54 19.35 3.98
N LEU A 71 16.71 18.89 4.91
CA LEU A 71 15.71 17.86 4.68
C LEU A 71 14.42 18.49 4.15
N VAL A 72 13.89 17.90 3.08
CA VAL A 72 12.58 18.27 2.53
C VAL A 72 11.53 17.32 3.11
N PRO A 73 10.37 17.83 3.58
CA PRO A 73 9.28 16.97 4.03
C PRO A 73 8.89 15.95 2.96
N PRO A 74 8.72 14.66 3.34
CA PRO A 74 8.54 13.59 2.37
C PRO A 74 7.10 13.54 1.84
N ASP A 75 6.95 13.41 0.52
CA ASP A 75 5.68 13.05 -0.12
C ASP A 75 5.28 11.59 0.22
N ILE A 76 6.26 10.69 0.32
CA ILE A 76 6.10 9.29 0.73
C ILE A 76 6.99 9.03 1.94
N LEU A 77 6.41 8.65 3.06
CA LEU A 77 7.12 8.27 4.28
C LEU A 77 7.19 6.75 4.38
N SER A 78 8.39 6.18 4.22
CA SER A 78 8.63 4.74 4.40
C SER A 78 9.29 4.50 5.76
N ILE A 79 8.75 3.58 6.56
CA ILE A 79 9.21 3.30 7.93
C ILE A 79 9.36 1.79 8.14
N ASP A 80 10.56 1.37 8.51
CA ASP A 80 10.91 0.01 8.92
C ASP A 80 11.94 0.16 10.04
N THR A 81 11.47 0.13 11.29
CA THR A 81 12.27 0.45 12.48
C THR A 81 12.15 -0.61 13.56
N GLN A 82 11.70 -1.81 13.17
CA GLN A 82 11.63 -2.97 14.04
C GLN A 82 10.83 -2.66 15.31
N GLY A 83 9.62 -2.12 15.11
CA GLY A 83 8.59 -1.98 16.15
C GLY A 83 8.43 -0.59 16.76
N THR A 84 8.98 0.45 16.15
CA THR A 84 8.77 1.85 16.59
C THR A 84 8.02 2.72 15.59
N GLU A 85 7.35 2.10 14.61
CA GLU A 85 6.64 2.78 13.54
C GLU A 85 5.56 3.71 14.09
N TYR A 86 4.81 3.23 15.08
CA TYR A 86 3.76 4.02 15.75
C TYR A 86 4.32 5.28 16.43
N GLU A 87 5.41 5.17 17.20
CA GLU A 87 6.00 6.32 17.89
C GLU A 87 6.58 7.37 16.92
N ILE A 88 7.07 6.92 15.77
CA ILE A 88 7.58 7.82 14.72
C ILE A 88 6.42 8.61 14.12
N LEU A 89 5.31 7.92 13.81
CA LEU A 89 4.09 8.55 13.31
C LEU A 89 3.48 9.51 14.33
N GLU A 90 3.42 9.11 15.61
CA GLU A 90 2.94 9.96 16.71
C GLU A 90 3.80 11.23 16.89
N GLY A 91 5.11 11.14 16.62
CA GLY A 91 6.03 12.29 16.62
C GLY A 91 6.09 13.09 15.31
N GLY A 92 5.30 12.72 14.31
CA GLY A 92 5.33 13.28 12.95
C GLY A 92 4.01 13.92 12.52
N VAL A 93 3.19 14.39 13.46
CA VAL A 93 1.81 14.82 13.21
C VAL A 93 1.74 15.97 12.21
N GLU A 94 2.61 16.98 12.33
CA GLU A 94 2.60 18.12 11.39
C GLU A 94 3.09 17.68 10.01
N THR A 95 4.14 16.85 9.95
CA THR A 95 4.65 16.26 8.70
C THR A 95 3.57 15.46 7.97
N LEU A 96 2.89 14.59 8.72
CA LEU A 96 1.79 13.78 8.21
C LEU A 96 0.65 14.64 7.68
N LYS A 97 0.33 15.75 8.35
CA LYS A 97 -0.78 16.64 7.99
C LYS A 97 -0.48 17.48 6.75
N GLU A 98 0.71 18.06 6.66
CA GLU A 98 1.00 19.12 5.69
C GLU A 98 1.55 18.60 4.35
N ASP A 99 2.40 17.57 4.37
CA ASP A 99 3.25 17.24 3.21
C ASP A 99 3.13 15.78 2.78
N THR A 100 2.98 14.85 3.72
CA THR A 100 2.96 13.41 3.38
C THR A 100 1.65 12.98 2.73
N LEU A 101 1.79 12.36 1.55
CA LEU A 101 0.70 11.84 0.72
C LEU A 101 0.59 10.32 0.77
N ALA A 102 1.67 9.62 1.15
CA ALA A 102 1.65 8.18 1.35
C ALA A 102 2.53 7.76 2.53
N VAL A 103 2.10 6.72 3.23
CA VAL A 103 2.88 6.07 4.28
C VAL A 103 3.01 4.59 3.93
N ILE A 104 4.24 4.07 4.00
CA ILE A 104 4.53 2.64 3.92
C ILE A 104 5.18 2.27 5.24
N ALA A 105 4.50 1.47 6.05
CA ALA A 105 5.01 1.08 7.36
C ALA A 105 5.12 -0.44 7.45
N GLU A 106 6.23 -0.94 8.01
CA GLU A 106 6.27 -2.29 8.55
C GLU A 106 5.22 -2.40 9.66
N VAL A 107 4.31 -3.34 9.53
CA VAL A 107 3.22 -3.56 10.50
C VAL A 107 3.26 -4.99 11.00
N TRP A 108 2.95 -5.13 12.29
CA TRP A 108 2.99 -6.40 12.99
C TRP A 108 1.60 -6.80 13.49
N PHE A 109 1.30 -8.08 13.49
CA PHE A 109 0.04 -8.65 13.97
C PHE A 109 0.18 -9.33 15.33
N HIS A 110 1.43 -9.58 15.74
CA HIS A 110 1.80 -10.10 17.05
C HIS A 110 2.94 -9.27 17.64
N GLU A 111 2.91 -9.09 18.95
CA GLU A 111 3.90 -8.30 19.68
C GLU A 111 5.22 -9.07 19.78
N ILE A 112 6.12 -8.92 18.81
CA ILE A 112 7.47 -9.50 18.85
C ILE A 112 8.37 -8.70 19.79
N TYR A 113 8.23 -7.38 19.80
CA TYR A 113 8.92 -6.50 20.73
C TYR A 113 7.98 -5.97 21.81
N LYS A 114 8.47 -5.86 23.06
CA LYS A 114 7.65 -5.44 24.20
C LYS A 114 7.09 -4.02 24.03
N GLY A 115 5.79 -3.87 24.24
CA GLY A 115 5.01 -2.66 24.09
C GLY A 115 4.87 -2.17 22.65
N GLN A 116 5.23 -3.00 21.66
CA GLN A 116 5.09 -2.67 20.24
C GLN A 116 3.61 -2.54 19.88
N LYS A 117 3.31 -1.53 19.07
CA LYS A 117 1.97 -1.29 18.53
C LYS A 117 1.75 -2.16 17.29
N LEU A 118 0.53 -2.66 17.14
CA LEU A 118 0.18 -3.59 16.06
C LEU A 118 -0.46 -2.85 14.89
N PHE A 119 -0.70 -3.55 13.78
CA PHE A 119 -1.36 -3.02 12.59
C PHE A 119 -2.64 -2.23 12.93
N GLY A 120 -3.46 -2.73 13.85
CA GLY A 120 -4.69 -2.05 14.28
C GLY A 120 -4.43 -0.67 14.90
N ASP A 121 -3.42 -0.54 15.76
CA ASP A 121 -3.02 0.74 16.36
C ASP A 121 -2.47 1.71 15.30
N VAL A 122 -1.56 1.23 14.43
CA VAL A 122 -0.94 2.03 13.36
C VAL A 122 -1.98 2.53 12.36
N SER A 123 -2.87 1.63 11.93
CA SER A 123 -3.97 1.93 11.01
C SER A 123 -4.94 2.96 11.63
N ALA A 124 -5.30 2.79 12.90
CA ALA A 124 -6.15 3.74 13.61
C ALA A 124 -5.51 5.13 13.69
N LEU A 125 -4.22 5.22 14.05
CA LEU A 125 -3.50 6.49 14.10
C LEU A 125 -3.49 7.18 12.73
N LEU A 126 -3.07 6.48 11.67
CA LEU A 126 -3.03 7.03 10.32
C LEU A 126 -4.41 7.47 9.83
N HIS A 127 -5.46 6.73 10.20
CA HIS A 127 -6.84 7.11 9.89
C HIS A 127 -7.23 8.46 10.53
N THR A 128 -6.86 8.70 11.80
CA THR A 128 -7.10 9.99 12.45
C THR A 128 -6.38 11.17 11.77
N HIS A 129 -5.28 10.90 11.05
CA HIS A 129 -4.55 11.89 10.24
C HIS A 129 -4.99 11.93 8.77
N GLY A 130 -6.14 11.33 8.45
CA GLY A 130 -6.78 11.43 7.15
C GLY A 130 -6.15 10.53 6.07
N PHE A 131 -5.42 9.50 6.47
CA PHE A 131 -4.97 8.45 5.56
C PHE A 131 -5.99 7.31 5.47
N VAL A 132 -5.98 6.62 4.34
CA VAL A 132 -6.77 5.42 4.09
C VAL A 132 -5.84 4.24 3.84
N PHE A 133 -6.10 3.10 4.47
CA PHE A 133 -5.41 1.86 4.15
C PHE A 133 -5.74 1.46 2.71
N VAL A 134 -4.72 1.06 1.95
CA VAL A 134 -4.87 0.66 0.55
C VAL A 134 -4.66 -0.83 0.38
N LYS A 135 -3.49 -1.32 0.75
CA LYS A 135 -3.09 -2.71 0.60
C LYS A 135 -1.84 -3.02 1.41
N PHE A 136 -1.58 -4.31 1.60
CA PHE A 136 -0.23 -4.78 1.91
C PHE A 136 0.61 -4.80 0.64
N THR A 137 1.86 -4.36 0.72
CA THR A 137 2.76 -4.20 -0.45
C THR A 137 3.75 -5.33 -0.62
N LYS A 138 3.92 -6.18 0.41
CA LYS A 138 4.76 -7.36 0.40
C LYS A 138 3.94 -8.59 0.79
N ASP A 139 4.55 -9.75 0.62
CA ASP A 139 4.04 -10.98 1.22
C ASP A 139 4.09 -10.89 2.74
N PHE A 140 3.37 -11.80 3.40
CA PHE A 140 3.37 -11.91 4.84
C PHE A 140 4.54 -12.77 5.29
N PHE A 141 5.16 -12.36 6.40
CA PHE A 141 6.08 -13.19 7.14
C PHE A 141 5.34 -13.93 8.23
N ASP A 142 5.48 -15.25 8.25
CA ASP A 142 4.84 -16.11 9.23
C ASP A 142 5.84 -16.55 10.29
N PHE A 143 5.39 -16.61 11.55
CA PHE A 143 6.13 -17.24 12.63
C PHE A 143 5.26 -18.34 13.26
N SER A 144 5.87 -19.47 13.58
CA SER A 144 5.25 -20.55 14.32
C SER A 144 5.55 -20.38 15.82
N PRO A 145 4.52 -20.42 16.69
CA PRO A 145 4.72 -20.27 18.14
C PRO A 145 5.40 -21.47 18.80
N TYR A 146 5.28 -22.65 18.18
CA TYR A 146 5.75 -23.92 18.72
C TYR A 146 6.68 -24.62 17.73
N ARG A 147 7.91 -24.87 18.15
CA ARG A 147 8.92 -25.56 17.33
C ARG A 147 8.74 -27.07 17.37
N TYR A 148 8.61 -27.67 16.19
CA TYR A 148 8.44 -29.11 16.00
C TYR A 148 9.46 -29.70 15.00
N PRO A 149 9.67 -31.04 15.00
CA PRO A 149 10.54 -31.71 14.02
C PRO A 149 10.12 -31.47 12.56
N ILE A 150 11.09 -31.51 11.65
CA ILE A 150 10.84 -31.44 10.20
C ILE A 150 9.93 -32.62 9.81
N GLY A 151 8.88 -32.35 9.03
CA GLY A 151 7.84 -33.32 8.66
C GLY A 151 6.52 -33.17 9.43
N LEU A 152 6.53 -32.47 10.58
CA LEU A 152 5.33 -32.16 11.38
C LEU A 152 5.02 -30.66 11.45
N ARG A 153 5.63 -29.86 10.56
CA ARG A 153 5.49 -28.40 10.53
C ARG A 153 4.42 -28.01 9.51
N GLY A 154 3.47 -27.18 9.92
CA GLY A 154 2.43 -26.60 9.07
C GLY A 154 2.65 -25.11 8.81
N ASP A 155 1.58 -24.42 8.45
CA ASP A 155 1.57 -22.97 8.28
C ASP A 155 1.81 -22.25 9.61
N GLY A 156 2.49 -21.10 9.54
CA GLY A 156 2.72 -20.24 10.70
C GLY A 156 1.59 -19.24 10.91
N LEU A 157 1.77 -18.35 11.88
CA LEU A 157 0.90 -17.21 12.11
C LEU A 157 1.46 -15.99 11.39
N GLN A 158 0.63 -15.30 10.62
CA GLN A 158 0.99 -14.03 9.98
C GLN A 158 1.47 -13.04 11.02
N SER A 159 2.73 -12.64 10.92
CA SER A 159 3.43 -11.88 11.95
C SER A 159 3.73 -10.46 11.52
N SER A 160 4.25 -10.26 10.31
CA SER A 160 4.52 -8.92 9.77
C SER A 160 4.39 -8.82 8.25
N THR A 161 4.23 -7.59 7.77
CA THR A 161 4.31 -7.21 6.35
C THR A 161 4.44 -5.68 6.25
N ASP A 162 4.50 -5.15 5.02
CA ASP A 162 4.43 -3.72 4.76
C ASP A 162 3.00 -3.31 4.38
N ALA A 163 2.48 -2.25 5.01
CA ALA A 163 1.17 -1.68 4.71
C ALA A 163 1.30 -0.30 4.05
N LEU A 164 0.62 -0.13 2.91
CA LEU A 164 0.48 1.15 2.22
C LEU A 164 -0.79 1.89 2.65
N PHE A 165 -0.62 3.15 3.00
CA PHE A 165 -1.67 4.10 3.26
C PHE A 165 -1.51 5.31 2.33
N LEU A 166 -2.62 5.80 1.77
CA LEU A 166 -2.64 7.02 0.96
C LEU A 166 -3.44 8.10 1.67
N LYS A 167 -3.06 9.37 1.49
CA LYS A 167 -3.85 10.50 1.97
C LYS A 167 -5.21 10.50 1.28
N GLY A 168 -6.29 10.60 2.05
CA GLY A 168 -7.64 10.61 1.49
C GLY A 168 -7.87 11.81 0.58
N ILE A 169 -8.47 11.59 -0.59
CA ILE A 169 -8.76 12.66 -1.57
C ILE A 169 -9.62 13.75 -0.93
N ASP A 170 -10.60 13.38 -0.09
CA ASP A 170 -11.46 14.33 0.64
C ASP A 170 -10.73 15.16 1.69
N VAL A 171 -9.56 14.71 2.15
CA VAL A 171 -8.68 15.50 3.03
C VAL A 171 -7.93 16.53 2.21
N VAL A 172 -7.34 16.11 1.09
CA VAL A 172 -6.63 17.01 0.15
C VAL A 172 -7.58 18.08 -0.40
N LYS A 173 -8.84 17.73 -0.72
CA LYS A 173 -9.88 18.67 -1.18
C LYS A 173 -10.18 19.80 -0.18
N ARG A 174 -9.86 19.64 1.10
CA ARG A 174 -10.07 20.68 2.13
C ARG A 174 -8.89 21.66 2.26
N VAL A 175 -7.75 21.39 1.63
CA VAL A 175 -6.57 22.28 1.65
C VAL A 175 -6.92 23.62 1.01
N ARG A 176 -6.88 24.72 1.78
CA ARG A 176 -7.38 26.03 1.32
C ARG A 176 -6.56 26.63 0.17
N ASP A 177 -5.24 26.47 0.21
CA ASP A 177 -4.37 26.92 -0.86
C ASP A 177 -4.60 26.06 -2.11
N LEU A 178 -5.15 26.68 -3.16
CA LEU A 178 -5.50 25.98 -4.40
C LEU A 178 -4.27 25.50 -5.18
N SER A 179 -3.13 26.20 -5.08
CA SER A 179 -1.87 25.79 -5.71
C SER A 179 -1.27 24.58 -4.98
N LYS A 180 -1.23 24.61 -3.64
CA LYS A 180 -0.81 23.45 -2.83
C LYS A 180 -1.73 22.25 -3.09
N ARG A 181 -3.05 22.46 -3.09
CA ARG A 181 -4.04 21.42 -3.38
C ARG A 181 -3.82 20.77 -4.75
N PHE A 182 -3.61 21.58 -5.80
CA PHE A 182 -3.33 21.06 -7.14
C PHE A 182 -2.09 20.16 -7.16
N ILE A 183 -0.99 20.63 -6.57
CA ILE A 183 0.28 19.87 -6.50
C ILE A 183 0.09 18.57 -5.73
N MET A 184 -0.60 18.62 -4.58
CA MET A 184 -0.87 17.42 -3.78
C MET A 184 -1.69 16.38 -4.55
N LEU A 185 -2.72 16.80 -5.30
CA LEU A 185 -3.53 15.89 -6.12
C LEU A 185 -2.72 15.27 -7.27
N GLU A 186 -1.87 16.05 -7.94
CA GLU A 186 -1.00 15.52 -9.00
C GLU A 186 0.02 14.51 -8.45
N LYS A 187 0.69 14.84 -7.34
CA LYS A 187 1.63 13.92 -6.69
C LYS A 187 0.91 12.65 -6.21
N LEU A 188 -0.24 12.81 -5.54
CA LEU A 188 -1.04 11.69 -5.05
C LEU A 188 -1.53 10.80 -6.20
N ALA A 189 -1.92 11.39 -7.34
CA ALA A 189 -2.27 10.64 -8.54
C ALA A 189 -1.09 9.79 -9.03
N PHE A 190 0.10 10.39 -9.13
CA PHE A 190 1.29 9.65 -9.57
C PHE A 190 1.66 8.53 -8.62
N ILE A 191 1.66 8.79 -7.31
CA ILE A 191 1.92 7.77 -6.28
C ILE A 191 0.90 6.63 -6.37
N ALA A 192 -0.38 6.96 -6.52
CA ALA A 192 -1.43 5.96 -6.68
C ALA A 192 -1.18 5.06 -7.90
N LEU A 193 -0.72 5.62 -9.03
CA LEU A 193 -0.36 4.83 -10.22
C LEU A 193 0.82 3.89 -9.98
N THR A 194 1.86 4.32 -9.26
CA THR A 194 2.99 3.43 -8.94
C THR A 194 2.58 2.24 -8.09
N PHE A 195 1.50 2.37 -7.32
CA PHE A 195 0.91 1.30 -6.50
C PHE A 195 -0.34 0.63 -7.12
N ASN A 196 -0.52 0.77 -8.44
CA ASN A 196 -1.60 0.15 -9.21
C ASN A 196 -3.03 0.60 -8.80
N GLN A 197 -3.17 1.77 -8.18
CA GLN A 197 -4.45 2.37 -7.77
C GLN A 197 -4.96 3.32 -8.86
N PHE A 198 -5.32 2.77 -10.03
CA PHE A 198 -5.64 3.57 -11.23
C PHE A 198 -6.88 4.44 -11.05
N GLU A 199 -7.95 3.91 -10.46
CA GLU A 199 -9.20 4.61 -10.23
C GLU A 199 -9.01 5.75 -9.23
N PHE A 200 -8.24 5.51 -8.17
CA PHE A 200 -7.88 6.54 -7.19
C PHE A 200 -7.07 7.66 -7.84
N ALA A 201 -6.11 7.32 -8.70
CA ALA A 201 -5.33 8.30 -9.46
C ALA A 201 -6.21 9.11 -10.43
N LEU A 202 -7.13 8.45 -11.15
CA LEU A 202 -8.08 9.10 -12.06
C LEU A 202 -8.98 10.08 -11.32
N GLU A 203 -9.41 9.73 -10.11
CA GLU A 203 -10.19 10.64 -9.27
C GLU A 203 -9.35 11.84 -8.79
N CYS A 204 -8.09 11.63 -8.40
CA CYS A 204 -7.17 12.73 -8.07
C CYS A 204 -6.99 13.70 -9.25
N MET A 205 -6.79 13.18 -10.47
CA MET A 205 -6.64 13.99 -11.69
C MET A 205 -7.94 14.69 -12.08
N ARG A 206 -9.10 14.06 -11.84
CA ARG A 206 -10.40 14.69 -12.02
C ARG A 206 -10.53 15.90 -11.11
N GLU A 207 -10.18 15.78 -9.84
CA GLU A 207 -10.21 16.89 -8.89
C GLU A 207 -9.16 17.96 -9.21
N SER A 208 -7.93 17.58 -9.61
CA SER A 208 -6.88 18.54 -9.96
C SER A 208 -7.25 19.34 -11.21
N SER A 209 -7.91 18.73 -12.19
CA SER A 209 -8.33 19.39 -13.43
C SER A 209 -9.35 20.52 -13.22
N LYS A 210 -10.07 20.52 -12.09
CA LYS A 210 -10.99 21.60 -11.69
C LYS A 210 -10.24 22.83 -11.17
N LEU A 211 -8.97 22.66 -10.80
CA LEU A 211 -8.11 23.70 -10.28
C LEU A 211 -7.31 24.30 -11.45
N LYS A 212 -7.35 25.62 -11.62
CA LYS A 212 -6.54 26.29 -12.66
C LYS A 212 -5.06 26.13 -12.28
N ALA A 213 -4.28 25.45 -13.12
CA ALA A 213 -2.83 25.47 -13.00
C ALA A 213 -2.34 26.94 -13.10
N LYS A 214 -1.56 27.41 -12.13
CA LYS A 214 -0.91 28.72 -12.25
C LYS A 214 0.09 28.67 -13.41
N LYS A 215 0.11 29.73 -14.24
CA LYS A 215 1.20 29.93 -15.21
C LYS A 215 2.54 30.00 -14.45
N GLY A 216 3.57 29.30 -14.93
CA GLY A 216 4.93 29.34 -14.37
C GLY A 216 5.29 28.25 -13.35
N VAL A 217 4.44 27.25 -13.12
CA VAL A 217 4.84 26.06 -12.34
C VAL A 217 5.82 25.22 -13.18
N PRO A 218 6.98 24.80 -12.65
CA PRO A 218 7.88 23.87 -13.34
C PRO A 218 7.12 22.61 -13.75
N GLN A 219 7.15 22.28 -15.03
CA GLN A 219 6.49 21.07 -15.53
C GLN A 219 7.40 19.87 -15.33
N TYR A 220 7.08 19.05 -14.33
CA TYR A 220 7.82 17.83 -14.07
C TYR A 220 7.43 16.73 -15.07
N VAL A 221 8.36 15.80 -15.34
CA VAL A 221 8.15 14.67 -16.25
C VAL A 221 6.88 13.88 -15.91
N TYR A 222 6.62 13.65 -14.62
CA TYR A 222 5.44 12.92 -14.17
C TYR A 222 4.12 13.67 -14.44
N GLN A 223 4.12 15.01 -14.42
CA GLN A 223 2.91 15.80 -14.70
C GLN A 223 2.55 15.77 -16.20
N ASP A 224 3.55 15.75 -17.08
CA ASP A 224 3.30 15.52 -18.51
C ASP A 224 2.72 14.11 -18.77
N PHE A 225 3.25 13.10 -18.06
CA PHE A 225 2.67 11.77 -18.07
C PHE A 225 1.22 11.75 -17.60
N LEU A 226 0.91 12.32 -16.43
CA LEU A 226 -0.44 12.36 -15.88
C LEU A 226 -1.42 13.06 -16.83
N ARG A 227 -1.04 14.21 -17.40
CA ARG A 227 -1.85 14.91 -18.40
C ARG A 227 -2.18 14.03 -19.59
N LYS A 228 -1.16 13.40 -20.19
CA LYS A 228 -1.34 12.49 -21.35
C LYS A 228 -2.21 11.30 -20.98
N PHE A 229 -1.99 10.71 -19.82
CA PHE A 229 -2.78 9.58 -19.34
C PHE A 229 -4.24 9.98 -19.11
N PHE A 230 -4.49 11.11 -18.45
CA PHE A 230 -5.84 11.62 -18.21
C PHE A 230 -6.58 11.90 -19.52
N ASP A 231 -5.91 12.46 -20.52
CA ASP A 231 -6.53 12.71 -21.84
C ASP A 231 -6.84 11.42 -22.61
N LEU A 232 -5.96 10.42 -22.56
CA LEU A 232 -6.22 9.10 -23.14
C LEU A 232 -7.37 8.38 -22.40
N SER A 233 -7.43 8.51 -21.07
CA SER A 233 -8.47 7.87 -20.26
C SER A 233 -9.89 8.30 -20.65
N LYS A 234 -10.06 9.54 -21.11
CA LYS A 234 -11.36 10.08 -21.58
C LYS A 234 -11.86 9.40 -22.85
N ARG A 235 -10.97 8.75 -23.61
CA ARG A 235 -11.30 8.04 -24.86
C ARG A 235 -11.68 6.58 -24.62
N VAL A 236 -11.42 6.06 -23.41
CA VAL A 236 -11.78 4.68 -23.05
C VAL A 236 -13.32 4.57 -23.03
N PRO A 237 -13.90 3.58 -23.73
CA PRO A 237 -15.35 3.36 -23.70
C PRO A 237 -15.86 3.17 -22.28
N LYS A 238 -16.93 3.89 -21.91
CA LYS A 238 -17.59 3.79 -20.60
C LYS A 238 -18.44 2.52 -20.48
N LYS A 239 -17.78 1.36 -20.57
CA LYS A 239 -18.41 0.04 -20.37
C LYS A 239 -18.14 -0.40 -18.93
N TYR A 240 -19.21 -0.63 -18.17
CA TYR A 240 -19.14 -1.09 -16.79
C TYR A 240 -19.72 -2.51 -16.69
N PRO A 241 -19.19 -3.38 -15.79
CA PRO A 241 -19.89 -4.59 -15.41
C PRO A 241 -21.27 -4.25 -14.82
N PRO A 242 -22.28 -5.12 -14.97
CA PRO A 242 -23.57 -4.92 -14.33
C PRO A 242 -23.39 -4.87 -12.81
N THR A 243 -24.03 -3.89 -12.19
CA THR A 243 -24.16 -3.78 -10.75
C THR A 243 -24.97 -4.93 -10.18
N PHE A 244 -24.89 -5.12 -8.85
CA PHE A 244 -25.64 -6.17 -8.17
C PHE A 244 -27.16 -6.03 -8.41
N MET A 245 -27.71 -4.81 -8.40
CA MET A 245 -29.13 -4.54 -8.62
C MET A 245 -29.56 -4.75 -10.08
N GLU A 246 -28.68 -4.50 -11.05
CA GLU A 246 -28.95 -4.82 -12.45
C GLU A 246 -28.96 -6.33 -12.72
N LYS A 247 -28.25 -7.11 -11.88
CA LYS A 247 -28.18 -8.57 -12.01
C LYS A 247 -29.25 -9.31 -11.22
N PHE A 248 -29.72 -8.75 -10.10
CA PHE A 248 -30.65 -9.42 -9.19
C PHE A 248 -31.75 -8.45 -8.74
N THR A 249 -33.00 -8.85 -8.90
CA THR A 249 -34.12 -8.21 -8.23
C THR A 249 -34.04 -8.40 -6.71
N SER A 250 -34.77 -7.57 -5.95
CA SER A 250 -34.85 -7.71 -4.49
C SER A 250 -35.35 -9.11 -4.07
N SER A 251 -36.30 -9.67 -4.82
CA SER A 251 -36.85 -11.01 -4.56
C SER A 251 -35.80 -12.10 -4.80
N GLU A 252 -35.11 -12.07 -5.93
CA GLU A 252 -34.04 -13.04 -6.25
C GLU A 252 -32.86 -12.96 -5.27
N SER A 253 -32.48 -11.74 -4.88
CA SER A 253 -31.45 -11.53 -3.87
C SER A 253 -31.85 -12.13 -2.52
N SER A 254 -33.10 -11.95 -2.11
CA SER A 254 -33.65 -12.46 -0.84
C SER A 254 -33.83 -13.98 -0.85
N ALA A 255 -34.18 -14.55 -2.01
CA ALA A 255 -34.34 -16.00 -2.19
C ALA A 255 -33.04 -16.80 -1.89
N ARG A 256 -31.87 -16.14 -1.88
CA ARG A 256 -30.58 -16.75 -1.47
C ARG A 256 -30.54 -17.16 0.00
N PHE A 257 -31.39 -16.59 0.84
CA PHE A 257 -31.51 -16.97 2.25
C PHE A 257 -32.39 -18.22 2.45
N HIS A 258 -33.07 -18.69 1.40
CA HIS A 258 -33.84 -19.94 1.42
C HIS A 258 -33.02 -21.06 0.76
N LYS A 259 -32.94 -22.22 1.44
CA LYS A 259 -31.97 -23.31 1.18
C LYS A 259 -32.02 -23.94 -0.23
N ASP A 260 -33.05 -23.68 -1.05
CA ASP A 260 -33.29 -24.41 -2.30
C ASP A 260 -33.02 -23.63 -3.59
N THR A 261 -32.50 -22.40 -3.52
CA THR A 261 -32.29 -21.58 -4.73
C THR A 261 -30.96 -21.90 -5.42
N LYS A 262 -30.97 -22.79 -6.42
CA LYS A 262 -29.81 -22.99 -7.32
C LYS A 262 -29.63 -21.80 -8.27
N ILE A 263 -28.70 -20.89 -7.96
CA ILE A 263 -28.30 -19.83 -8.89
C ILE A 263 -27.41 -20.43 -9.98
N LYS A 264 -27.74 -20.20 -11.25
CA LYS A 264 -26.88 -20.55 -12.39
C LYS A 264 -25.58 -19.74 -12.31
N HIS A 265 -24.46 -20.42 -12.08
CA HIS A 265 -23.13 -19.84 -12.23
C HIS A 265 -22.79 -19.73 -13.71
N VAL A 266 -22.78 -18.51 -14.24
CA VAL A 266 -22.13 -18.24 -15.53
C VAL A 266 -20.64 -18.06 -15.23
N GLY A 267 -19.83 -19.04 -15.60
CA GLY A 267 -18.38 -18.99 -15.43
C GLY A 267 -17.78 -17.86 -16.27
N LEU A 268 -17.06 -16.94 -15.63
CA LEU A 268 -16.25 -15.93 -16.31
C LEU A 268 -15.03 -16.63 -16.92
N HIS A 269 -15.00 -16.76 -18.24
CA HIS A 269 -13.83 -17.26 -18.96
C HIS A 269 -12.94 -16.06 -19.30
N GLY A 270 -11.83 -15.90 -18.56
CA GLY A 270 -10.76 -14.97 -18.93
C GLY A 270 -9.90 -15.55 -20.05
N TYR A 271 -9.27 -14.69 -20.86
CA TYR A 271 -8.18 -15.13 -21.71
C TYR A 271 -6.99 -15.59 -20.85
N GLY A 272 -6.36 -16.72 -21.21
CA GLY A 272 -5.08 -17.12 -20.61
C GLY A 272 -3.96 -16.13 -20.91
N LEU A 273 -2.90 -16.12 -20.09
CA LEU A 273 -1.79 -15.16 -20.21
C LEU A 273 -1.13 -15.20 -21.60
N ASP A 274 -1.02 -16.37 -22.21
CA ASP A 274 -0.44 -16.53 -23.56
C ASP A 274 -1.23 -15.75 -24.61
N VAL A 275 -2.57 -15.73 -24.49
CA VAL A 275 -3.43 -14.98 -25.40
C VAL A 275 -3.32 -13.49 -25.14
N VAL A 276 -3.28 -13.05 -23.86
CA VAL A 276 -3.10 -11.63 -23.50
C VAL A 276 -1.81 -11.07 -24.11
N ASN A 277 -0.73 -11.85 -24.14
CA ASN A 277 0.56 -11.43 -24.69
C ASN A 277 0.53 -11.17 -26.20
N THR A 278 -0.37 -11.81 -26.94
CA THR A 278 -0.53 -11.60 -28.39
C THR A 278 -1.36 -10.38 -28.75
N ILE A 279 -2.18 -9.88 -27.82
CA ILE A 279 -3.00 -8.68 -28.03
C ILE A 279 -2.08 -7.45 -28.04
N PRO A 280 -2.17 -6.53 -29.03
CA PRO A 280 -1.35 -5.33 -29.03
C PRO A 280 -1.64 -4.39 -27.84
N ASP A 281 -0.63 -3.61 -27.47
CA ASP A 281 -0.78 -2.60 -26.44
C ASP A 281 -1.72 -1.46 -26.90
N SER A 282 -2.60 -1.03 -26.00
CA SER A 282 -3.36 0.21 -26.16
C SER A 282 -2.47 1.44 -26.06
N ASP A 283 -2.96 2.62 -26.47
CA ASP A 283 -2.21 3.88 -26.31
C ASP A 283 -1.87 4.19 -24.85
N ILE A 284 -2.73 3.78 -23.91
CA ILE A 284 -2.46 3.90 -22.48
C ILE A 284 -1.29 2.99 -22.08
N GLU A 285 -1.31 1.72 -22.47
CA GLU A 285 -0.23 0.78 -22.14
C GLU A 285 1.12 1.23 -22.73
N LYS A 286 1.13 1.69 -24.00
CA LYS A 286 2.31 2.27 -24.64
C LYS A 286 2.83 3.49 -23.88
N LEU A 287 1.94 4.36 -23.40
CA LEU A 287 2.30 5.52 -22.60
C LEU A 287 2.98 5.09 -21.29
N PHE A 288 2.41 4.13 -20.56
CA PHE A 288 3.00 3.64 -19.32
C PHE A 288 4.40 3.05 -19.55
N ARG A 289 4.58 2.23 -20.59
CA ARG A 289 5.90 1.69 -20.93
C ARG A 289 6.92 2.78 -21.27
N LYS A 290 6.51 3.81 -22.01
CA LYS A 290 7.36 4.96 -22.33
C LYS A 290 7.88 5.69 -21.09
N PHE A 291 7.14 5.65 -19.98
CA PHE A 291 7.52 6.26 -18.70
C PHE A 291 8.05 5.24 -17.68
N ASN A 292 8.54 4.07 -18.13
CA ASN A 292 9.11 3.01 -17.30
C ASN A 292 8.13 2.40 -16.28
N LEU A 293 6.83 2.40 -16.57
CA LEU A 293 5.78 1.80 -15.76
C LEU A 293 5.26 0.50 -16.41
N SER A 294 6.17 -0.38 -16.82
CA SER A 294 5.83 -1.61 -17.54
C SER A 294 4.92 -2.54 -16.73
N SER A 295 5.15 -2.69 -15.43
CA SER A 295 4.31 -3.55 -14.58
C SER A 295 2.85 -3.07 -14.50
N GLN A 296 2.65 -1.76 -14.46
CA GLN A 296 1.33 -1.12 -14.50
C GLN A 296 0.69 -1.31 -15.88
N ALA A 297 1.47 -1.19 -16.97
CA ALA A 297 1.00 -1.45 -18.32
C ALA A 297 0.53 -2.91 -18.48
N ASP A 298 1.31 -3.87 -17.99
CA ASP A 298 0.96 -5.31 -18.02
C ASP A 298 -0.34 -5.58 -17.27
N LEU A 299 -0.51 -4.97 -16.09
CA LEU A 299 -1.74 -5.07 -15.32
C LEU A 299 -2.94 -4.46 -16.06
N LEU A 300 -2.81 -3.25 -16.62
CA LEU A 300 -3.88 -2.61 -17.39
C LEU A 300 -4.28 -3.44 -18.61
N LYS A 301 -3.29 -3.99 -19.32
CA LYS A 301 -3.52 -4.88 -20.45
C LYS A 301 -4.28 -6.13 -20.04
N LEU A 302 -3.87 -6.77 -18.95
CA LEU A 302 -4.57 -7.93 -18.39
C LEU A 302 -6.02 -7.59 -18.05
N ARG A 303 -6.27 -6.47 -17.37
CA ARG A 303 -7.63 -6.02 -17.00
C ARG A 303 -8.49 -5.70 -18.22
N ARG A 304 -7.93 -5.00 -19.21
CA ARG A 304 -8.61 -4.72 -20.49
C ARG A 304 -9.02 -6.01 -21.18
N CYS A 305 -8.12 -6.99 -21.28
CA CYS A 305 -8.39 -8.26 -21.95
C CYS A 305 -9.43 -9.12 -21.21
N GLN A 306 -9.36 -9.17 -19.87
CA GLN A 306 -10.38 -9.83 -19.04
C GLN A 306 -11.77 -9.18 -19.17
N GLY A 307 -11.82 -7.84 -19.27
CA GLY A 307 -13.06 -7.11 -19.51
C GLY A 307 -13.69 -7.42 -20.87
N MET A 308 -12.88 -7.63 -21.91
CA MET A 308 -13.40 -8.01 -23.24
C MET A 308 -14.06 -9.39 -23.24
N SER A 309 -13.51 -10.36 -22.51
CA SER A 309 -14.07 -11.72 -22.46
C SER A 309 -15.33 -11.80 -21.59
N ALA A 310 -15.40 -11.02 -20.50
CA ALA A 310 -16.56 -10.98 -19.60
C ALA A 310 -17.79 -10.33 -20.23
N LEU A 311 -17.60 -9.36 -21.12
CA LEU A 311 -18.68 -8.64 -21.81
C LEU A 311 -19.08 -9.29 -23.15
N GLY A 312 -18.33 -10.30 -23.61
CA GLY A 312 -18.54 -10.98 -24.89
C GLY A 312 -19.15 -12.38 -24.72
N SER A 313 -20.46 -12.47 -24.47
CA SER A 313 -21.25 -13.63 -24.92
C SER A 313 -21.97 -13.24 -26.21
N GLY A 314 -21.23 -13.26 -27.31
CA GLY A 314 -21.73 -12.94 -28.64
C GLY A 314 -20.71 -12.19 -29.49
N HIS A 315 -19.95 -12.94 -30.29
CA HIS A 315 -19.11 -12.50 -31.41
C HIS A 315 -18.08 -11.39 -31.14
N GLY A 316 -16.81 -11.77 -31.26
CA GLY A 316 -15.65 -10.92 -31.02
C GLY A 316 -15.69 -9.60 -31.80
N VAL A 317 -15.61 -8.51 -31.04
CA VAL A 317 -15.13 -7.21 -31.54
C VAL A 317 -13.85 -6.92 -30.79
N ILE A 318 -12.72 -7.06 -31.48
CA ILE A 318 -11.42 -6.59 -31.03
C ILE A 318 -11.52 -5.06 -31.00
N ILE A 319 -11.56 -4.46 -29.81
CA ILE A 319 -11.43 -3.02 -29.65
C ILE A 319 -9.95 -2.69 -29.89
N LYS A 320 -9.65 -2.18 -31.09
CA LYS A 320 -8.33 -1.65 -31.46
C LYS A 320 -8.04 -0.34 -30.75
#